data_AF-A0A918CB13-F1
#
_entry.id   AF-A0A918CB13-F1
#
_cell.length_a   1.000
_cell.length_b   1.000
_cell.length_c   1.000
_cell.angle_alpha   90.00
_cell.angle_beta   90.00
_cell.angle_gamma   90.00
#
_symmetry.space_group_name_H-M   'P 1'
#
loop_
_entity.id
_entity.type
_entity.pdbx_description
1 polymer ?
#
loop_
_entity_poly.entity_id
_entity_poly.type
_entity_poly.pdbx_seq_one_letter_code
_entity_poly.pdbx_strand_id
1 'polypeptide(L)'
;MSKVRLVTQLGVDERNIARLNPVLGLNRVSDDLNGWTKSLAIDNLSTISITCTAGNGQVVPHGIDGDVMFALTALYVMQGKPENGAIEFSIADLCSVIGLTKNSVTYNRLQESIFRLAYVKFEVFESWIRNSKSSGKTVTSNVFGIIDNFKSVDFDLQNDERPWIFRPTTLVRVSLNSELVESIRTGHVRSIDLDFYGGLEQPFSRLLYRILEEQKLLHAPCAVFSVPLMTWGDHLGLRRVIKDESGKVKLIKVGRSEVPETQIVLPGKIRRALEPAHAELQKKGYLQKVEIVGIGQKQIIHYAFGSPIAPVDLELVGLLTQRGMSPKAAEQQARTYGPKAVNRAVEVFDARKAAGYMVRNAGGLLTDILVNPDKYVPMDASLPAKTGSVKPSKPVKPIIEAELAEPSIDEKRKTNAFVVDGWAKRKWLVGQQHQQLLDLVKHGRLDDAKLVSLGLADAVAVQKFAMEVLARG
;
A
#
# COMPACT_ATOMS: atom_id res chain seq x y z
N MET A 1 -16.53 4.97 -16.09
CA MET A 1 -15.42 4.33 -16.83
C MET A 1 -14.20 4.29 -15.93
N SER A 2 -13.92 3.14 -15.32
CA SER A 2 -12.75 2.94 -14.45
C SER A 2 -11.53 2.61 -15.32
N LYS A 3 -10.49 3.43 -15.25
CA LYS A 3 -9.15 3.11 -15.78
C LYS A 3 -8.59 1.99 -14.88
N VAL A 4 -8.62 0.75 -15.37
CA VAL A 4 -7.85 -0.33 -14.77
C VAL A 4 -6.37 0.04 -14.94
N ARG A 5 -5.68 0.41 -13.85
CA ARG A 5 -4.21 0.52 -13.83
C ARG A 5 -3.66 -0.90 -13.93
N LEU A 6 -2.75 -1.12 -14.88
CA LEU A 6 -2.25 -2.43 -15.33
C LEU A 6 -0.72 -2.48 -15.27
N VAL A 7 -0.18 -1.83 -14.25
CA VAL A 7 1.24 -1.82 -13.90
C VAL A 7 1.26 -1.91 -12.41
N THR A 8 1.72 -3.04 -11.87
CA THR A 8 2.09 -3.12 -10.46
C THR A 8 3.14 -2.06 -10.21
N GLN A 9 2.76 -0.98 -9.52
CA GLN A 9 3.70 0.06 -9.16
C GLN A 9 4.62 -0.50 -8.06
N LEU A 10 5.94 -0.44 -8.28
CA LEU A 10 6.90 -0.86 -7.27
C LEU A 10 7.33 0.35 -6.44
N GLY A 11 7.11 0.25 -5.13
CA GLY A 11 7.63 1.16 -4.13
C GLY A 11 9.00 0.70 -3.68
N VAL A 12 9.75 1.59 -3.03
CA VAL A 12 11.07 1.30 -2.51
C VAL A 12 11.06 1.42 -1.00
N ASP A 13 11.42 0.33 -0.32
CA ASP A 13 11.54 0.25 1.13
C ASP A 13 13.02 0.11 1.50
N GLU A 14 13.45 0.89 2.50
CA GLU A 14 14.82 0.87 2.99
C GLU A 14 14.99 -0.32 3.95
N ARG A 15 16.02 -1.15 3.71
CA ARG A 15 16.11 -2.46 4.35
C ARG A 15 16.60 -2.40 5.81
N ASN A 16 17.40 -1.41 6.21
CA ASN A 16 17.74 -1.23 7.62
C ASN A 16 16.49 -0.91 8.43
N ILE A 17 15.65 0.00 7.96
CA ILE A 17 14.37 0.36 8.59
C ILE A 17 13.43 -0.83 8.64
N ALA A 18 13.29 -1.58 7.55
CA ALA A 18 12.46 -2.78 7.52
C ALA A 18 12.95 -3.85 8.51
N ARG A 19 14.26 -4.03 8.62
CA ARG A 19 14.90 -4.97 9.54
C ARG A 19 14.83 -4.52 11.00
N LEU A 20 15.06 -3.25 11.29
CA LEU A 20 15.10 -2.71 12.65
C LEU A 20 13.69 -2.51 13.22
N ASN A 21 12.71 -2.24 12.36
CA ASN A 21 11.34 -1.85 12.68
C ASN A 21 11.27 -0.75 13.77
N PRO A 22 11.60 0.52 13.43
CA PRO A 22 11.59 1.63 14.39
C PRO A 22 10.19 2.16 14.72
N VAL A 23 9.15 1.72 14.01
CA VAL A 23 7.76 2.15 14.23
C VAL A 23 6.99 1.06 14.97
N LEU A 24 6.33 1.42 16.08
CA LEU A 24 5.54 0.47 16.85
C LEU A 24 4.25 0.10 16.08
N GLY A 25 3.91 -1.18 16.06
CA GLY A 25 2.66 -1.71 15.50
C GLY A 25 1.39 -1.36 16.29
N LEU A 26 1.46 -0.36 17.17
CA LEU A 26 0.36 0.10 17.99
C LEU A 26 -0.39 1.23 17.27
N ASN A 27 -1.72 1.14 17.17
CA ASN A 27 -2.52 2.22 16.57
C ASN A 27 -2.54 3.50 17.42
N ARG A 28 -2.30 3.37 18.73
CA ARG A 28 -2.22 4.46 19.71
C ARG A 28 -1.20 4.08 20.77
N VAL A 29 -0.54 5.07 21.33
CA VAL A 29 0.39 4.91 22.45
C VAL A 29 0.00 5.86 23.58
N SER A 30 0.50 5.60 24.79
CA SER A 30 0.38 6.53 25.92
C SER A 30 1.20 7.78 25.68
N ASP A 31 0.78 8.93 26.21
CA ASP A 31 1.56 10.17 26.23
C ASP A 31 2.92 9.99 26.95
N ASP A 32 2.98 9.03 27.86
CA ASP A 32 4.19 8.62 28.58
C ASP A 32 5.20 7.86 27.71
N LEU A 33 4.83 7.38 26.52
CA LEU A 33 5.69 6.58 25.66
C LEU A 33 6.48 7.48 24.69
N ASN A 34 7.39 8.27 25.25
CA ASN A 34 8.31 9.15 24.51
C ASN A 34 9.67 8.49 24.22
N GLY A 35 9.88 7.25 24.60
CA GLY A 35 11.05 6.46 24.23
C GLY A 35 10.85 4.96 24.46
N TRP A 36 11.71 4.16 23.87
CA TRP A 36 11.79 2.71 24.11
C TRP A 36 13.13 2.16 23.66
N THR A 37 13.50 0.98 24.15
CA THR A 37 14.68 0.23 23.66
C THR A 37 14.30 -1.23 23.42
N LYS A 38 14.97 -1.89 22.47
CA LYS A 38 14.86 -3.34 22.26
C LYS A 38 16.19 -3.95 21.86
N SER A 39 16.43 -5.17 22.32
CA SER A 39 17.57 -6.00 21.96
C SER A 39 17.09 -7.42 21.71
N LEU A 40 17.13 -7.88 20.46
CA LEU A 40 16.56 -9.17 20.06
C LEU A 40 17.25 -9.77 18.83
N ALA A 41 17.30 -11.10 18.78
CA ALA A 41 17.75 -11.85 17.61
C ALA A 41 16.54 -12.41 16.86
N ILE A 42 16.43 -12.09 15.56
CA ILE A 42 15.29 -12.46 14.71
C ILE A 42 15.70 -12.95 13.31
N ASP A 43 16.93 -12.66 12.93
CA ASP A 43 17.54 -13.04 11.67
C ASP A 43 18.98 -13.51 11.92
N ASN A 44 19.61 -14.00 10.85
CA ASN A 44 20.96 -14.57 10.92
C ASN A 44 22.08 -13.52 10.71
N LEU A 45 21.76 -12.21 10.70
CA LEU A 45 22.76 -11.17 10.45
C LEU A 45 23.44 -10.71 11.75
N SER A 46 22.65 -10.18 12.68
CA SER A 46 23.13 -9.70 13.98
C SER A 46 21.99 -9.56 14.98
N THR A 47 22.31 -9.45 16.27
CA THR A 47 21.32 -8.97 17.23
C THR A 47 20.90 -7.56 16.87
N ILE A 48 19.59 -7.31 16.77
CA ILE A 48 19.05 -5.96 16.62
C ILE A 48 19.11 -5.29 17.99
N SER A 49 19.84 -4.19 18.10
CA SER A 49 19.87 -3.30 19.24
C SER A 49 19.55 -1.88 18.78
N ILE A 50 18.38 -1.37 19.22
CA ILE A 50 17.89 -0.06 18.84
C ILE A 50 17.16 0.60 20.01
N THR A 51 17.44 1.89 20.21
CA THR A 51 16.76 2.77 21.16
C THR A 51 16.15 3.93 20.41
N CYS A 52 14.90 4.25 20.73
CA CYS A 52 14.14 5.36 20.18
C CYS A 52 13.90 6.40 21.27
N THR A 53 14.11 7.67 20.93
CA THR A 53 13.78 8.82 21.78
C THR A 53 13.01 9.84 20.95
N ALA A 54 11.86 10.28 21.44
CA ALA A 54 11.03 11.31 20.84
C ALA A 54 11.24 12.64 21.58
N GLY A 55 11.59 13.68 20.83
CA GLY A 55 11.80 15.03 21.34
C GLY A 55 10.56 15.93 21.19
N ASN A 56 10.70 17.17 21.66
CA ASN A 56 9.71 18.24 21.47
C ASN A 56 8.27 17.87 21.88
N GLY A 57 8.12 17.15 23.00
CA GLY A 57 6.83 16.70 23.54
C GLY A 57 6.11 15.65 22.69
N GLN A 58 6.77 15.07 21.68
CA GLN A 58 6.20 13.98 20.88
C GLN A 58 6.28 12.64 21.62
N VAL A 59 5.37 11.73 21.27
CA VAL A 59 5.50 10.29 21.60
C VAL A 59 6.18 9.55 20.46
N VAL A 60 6.64 8.32 20.71
CA VAL A 60 7.37 7.52 19.71
C VAL A 60 6.55 7.18 18.46
N PRO A 61 7.21 6.96 17.31
CA PRO A 61 6.55 6.53 16.08
C PRO A 61 5.71 5.27 16.22
N HIS A 62 4.48 5.32 15.73
CA HIS A 62 3.53 4.23 15.82
C HIS A 62 2.48 4.26 14.70
N GLY A 63 1.85 3.13 14.42
CA GLY A 63 0.73 3.02 13.49
C GLY A 63 1.05 3.55 12.09
N ILE A 64 0.37 4.63 11.69
CA ILE A 64 0.48 5.23 10.35
C ILE A 64 1.88 5.81 10.07
N ASP A 65 2.71 6.06 11.08
CA ASP A 65 4.05 6.63 10.89
C ASP A 65 4.94 5.73 10.04
N GLY A 66 4.70 4.42 10.08
CA GLY A 66 5.38 3.46 9.22
C GLY A 66 5.01 3.66 7.75
N ASP A 67 3.74 3.95 7.47
CA ASP A 67 3.28 4.24 6.12
C ASP A 67 3.87 5.55 5.61
N VAL A 68 3.90 6.59 6.45
CA VAL A 68 4.49 7.89 6.10
C VAL A 68 5.98 7.75 5.81
N MET A 69 6.72 7.04 6.67
CA MET A 69 8.15 6.78 6.45
C MET A 69 8.40 6.07 5.11
N PHE A 70 7.61 5.04 4.79
CA PHE A 70 7.69 4.34 3.50
C PHE A 70 7.34 5.24 2.30
N ALA A 71 6.31 6.09 2.45
CA ALA A 71 5.93 7.02 1.40
C ALA A 71 7.04 8.04 1.12
N LEU A 72 7.71 8.55 2.15
CA LEU A 72 8.83 9.49 2.00
C LEU A 72 10.03 8.83 1.29
N THR A 73 10.39 7.58 1.63
CA THR A 73 11.46 6.86 0.92
C THR A 73 11.11 6.57 -0.53
N ALA A 74 9.85 6.19 -0.80
CA ALA A 74 9.37 5.98 -2.15
C ALA A 74 9.40 7.27 -2.98
N LEU A 75 8.90 8.38 -2.44
CA LEU A 75 8.93 9.71 -3.07
C LEU A 75 10.36 10.17 -3.37
N TYR A 76 11.30 9.94 -2.45
CA TYR A 76 12.72 10.23 -2.67
C TYR A 76 13.29 9.51 -3.89
N VAL A 77 12.96 8.24 -4.06
CA VAL A 77 13.38 7.49 -5.25
C VAL A 77 12.65 7.97 -6.50
N MET A 78 11.34 8.22 -6.42
CA MET A 78 10.54 8.73 -7.55
C MET A 78 11.01 10.09 -8.06
N GLN A 79 11.56 10.94 -7.18
CA GLN A 79 12.13 12.26 -7.52
C GLN A 79 13.61 12.20 -7.93
N GLY A 80 14.14 11.01 -8.24
CA GLY A 80 15.50 10.87 -8.78
C GLY A 80 16.62 10.86 -7.74
N LYS A 81 16.30 10.62 -6.46
CA LYS A 81 17.26 10.52 -5.35
C LYS A 81 18.16 11.76 -5.21
N PRO A 82 17.60 12.97 -5.01
CA PRO A 82 18.38 14.21 -4.89
C PRO A 82 19.47 14.09 -3.79
N GLU A 83 20.64 14.68 -4.03
CA GLU A 83 21.81 14.50 -3.16
C GLU A 83 21.60 15.05 -1.75
N ASN A 84 20.86 16.16 -1.63
CA ASN A 84 20.54 16.82 -0.37
C ASN A 84 19.38 16.16 0.40
N GLY A 85 18.85 15.02 -0.08
CA GLY A 85 17.74 14.32 0.55
C GLY A 85 16.39 15.04 0.47
N ALA A 86 16.31 16.20 -0.20
CA ALA A 86 15.12 17.04 -0.21
C ALA A 86 14.10 16.57 -1.25
N ILE A 87 12.86 16.36 -0.80
CA ILE A 87 11.71 15.99 -1.63
C ILE A 87 10.57 16.99 -1.44
N GLU A 88 9.82 17.24 -2.51
CA GLU A 88 8.62 18.08 -2.48
C GLU A 88 7.40 17.30 -2.91
N PHE A 89 6.30 17.42 -2.18
CA PHE A 89 5.07 16.70 -2.49
C PHE A 89 3.86 17.41 -1.89
N SER A 90 2.69 17.22 -2.50
CA SER A 90 1.43 17.58 -1.85
C SER A 90 0.98 16.50 -0.88
N ILE A 91 0.17 16.84 0.11
CA ILE A 91 -0.42 15.84 1.03
C ILE A 91 -1.27 14.82 0.26
N ALA A 92 -1.92 15.22 -0.84
CA ALA A 92 -2.62 14.31 -1.72
C ALA A 92 -1.68 13.31 -2.42
N ASP A 93 -0.45 13.72 -2.79
CA ASP A 93 0.56 12.82 -3.37
C ASP A 93 1.01 11.79 -2.33
N LEU A 94 1.30 12.23 -1.10
CA LEU A 94 1.68 11.35 -0.01
C LEU A 94 0.62 10.27 0.22
N CYS A 95 -0.68 10.62 0.28
CA CYS A 95 -1.76 9.64 0.36
C CYS A 95 -1.77 8.67 -0.83
N SER A 96 -1.51 9.18 -2.04
CA SER A 96 -1.61 8.39 -3.28
C SER A 96 -0.54 7.32 -3.38
N VAL A 97 0.68 7.60 -2.89
CA VAL A 97 1.82 6.66 -2.92
C VAL A 97 1.53 5.39 -2.12
N ILE A 98 0.82 5.53 -0.99
CA ILE A 98 0.57 4.44 -0.04
C ILE A 98 -0.90 3.97 0.01
N GLY A 99 -1.73 4.43 -0.94
CA GLY A 99 -3.12 4.00 -1.04
C GLY A 99 -4.03 4.49 0.10
N LEU A 100 -3.66 5.55 0.81
CA LEU A 100 -4.49 6.09 1.89
C LEU A 100 -5.70 6.86 1.34
N THR A 101 -6.83 6.72 2.03
CA THR A 101 -8.03 7.49 1.70
C THR A 101 -7.79 8.98 1.94
N LYS A 102 -8.14 9.79 0.94
CA LYS A 102 -8.00 11.25 0.93
C LYS A 102 -9.17 11.90 1.69
N ASN A 103 -8.98 12.22 2.97
CA ASN A 103 -9.95 12.92 3.80
C ASN A 103 -9.25 13.70 4.93
N SER A 104 -9.98 14.60 5.60
CA SER A 104 -9.44 15.47 6.65
C SER A 104 -8.86 14.71 7.85
N VAL A 105 -9.43 13.56 8.21
CA VAL A 105 -8.91 12.74 9.32
C VAL A 105 -7.54 12.16 8.95
N THR A 106 -7.37 11.68 7.73
CA THR A 106 -6.08 11.21 7.21
C THR A 106 -5.07 12.35 7.20
N TYR A 107 -5.44 13.54 6.72
CA TYR A 107 -4.51 14.68 6.65
C TYR A 107 -4.00 15.13 8.01
N ASN A 108 -4.88 15.19 9.02
CA ASN A 108 -4.46 15.49 10.39
C ASN A 108 -3.47 14.44 10.94
N ARG A 109 -3.72 13.15 10.68
CA ARG A 109 -2.81 12.08 11.08
C ARG A 109 -1.47 12.14 10.36
N LEU A 110 -1.46 12.47 9.08
CA LEU A 110 -0.22 12.67 8.31
C LEU A 110 0.58 13.84 8.86
N GLN A 111 -0.09 14.91 9.28
CA GLN A 111 0.57 16.03 9.93
C GLN A 111 1.23 15.65 11.25
N GLU A 112 0.47 15.02 12.16
CA GLU A 112 1.00 14.50 13.42
C GLU A 112 2.19 13.56 13.17
N SER A 113 2.07 12.70 12.15
CA SER A 113 3.13 11.78 11.75
C SER A 113 4.41 12.48 11.30
N ILE A 114 4.32 13.47 10.41
CA ILE A 114 5.49 14.21 9.93
C ILE A 114 6.18 14.93 11.11
N PHE A 115 5.42 15.58 11.99
CA PHE A 115 6.00 16.21 13.19
C PHE A 115 6.69 15.19 14.09
N ARG A 116 6.06 14.04 14.33
CA ARG A 116 6.64 12.97 15.13
C ARG A 116 7.94 12.42 14.54
N LEU A 117 7.97 12.21 13.21
CA LEU A 117 9.14 11.74 12.47
C LEU A 117 10.26 12.79 12.36
N ALA A 118 9.93 14.09 12.44
CA ALA A 118 10.90 15.18 12.50
C ALA A 118 11.59 15.33 13.85
N TYR A 119 10.97 14.85 14.93
CA TYR A 119 11.51 14.98 16.30
C TYR A 119 11.96 13.65 16.92
N VAL A 120 12.00 12.55 16.16
CA VAL A 120 12.51 11.26 16.66
C VAL A 120 14.00 11.09 16.37
N LYS A 121 14.72 10.45 17.31
CA LYS A 121 16.06 9.94 17.11
C LYS A 121 16.14 8.45 17.44
N PHE A 122 16.95 7.74 16.68
CA PHE A 122 17.26 6.34 16.88
C PHE A 122 18.75 6.18 17.16
N GLU A 123 19.09 5.44 18.20
CA GLU A 123 20.44 4.99 18.50
C GLU A 123 20.50 3.48 18.26
N VAL A 124 21.32 3.04 17.32
CA VAL A 124 21.53 1.63 16.99
C VAL A 124 22.95 1.21 17.33
N PHE A 125 23.09 0.02 17.92
CA PHE A 125 24.40 -0.54 18.28
C PHE A 125 24.63 -1.82 17.48
N GLU A 126 25.68 -1.85 16.65
CA GLU A 126 26.04 -2.99 15.80
C GLU A 126 24.84 -3.62 15.06
N SER A 127 23.98 -2.77 14.50
CA SER A 127 22.72 -3.18 13.88
C SER A 127 22.41 -2.48 12.56
N TRP A 128 23.20 -1.47 12.18
CA TRP A 128 23.05 -0.75 10.92
C TRP A 128 23.93 -1.39 9.85
N ILE A 129 23.34 -1.80 8.72
CA ILE A 129 24.09 -2.39 7.60
C ILE A 129 24.51 -1.27 6.66
N ARG A 130 25.82 -1.12 6.46
CA ARG A 130 26.39 -0.22 5.46
C ARG A 130 26.89 -1.04 4.27
N ASN A 131 26.48 -0.64 3.08
CA ASN A 131 27.01 -1.20 1.83
C ASN A 131 28.17 -0.32 1.35
N SER A 132 29.38 -0.88 1.30
CA SER A 132 30.56 -0.24 0.73
C SER A 132 30.98 -0.94 -0.56
N LYS A 133 31.39 -0.15 -1.57
CA LYS A 133 31.93 -0.69 -2.82
C LYS A 133 33.27 -1.41 -2.61
N SER A 134 34.06 -1.02 -1.61
CA SER A 134 35.41 -1.55 -1.37
C SER A 134 35.44 -2.69 -0.35
N SER A 135 34.63 -2.61 0.70
CA SER A 135 34.66 -3.55 1.84
C SER A 135 33.41 -4.44 1.94
N GLY A 136 32.47 -4.35 1.00
CA GLY A 136 31.23 -5.11 1.02
C GLY A 136 30.27 -4.62 2.10
N LYS A 137 29.50 -5.53 2.70
CA LYS A 137 28.53 -5.22 3.75
C LYS A 137 29.20 -5.25 5.11
N THR A 138 29.05 -4.18 5.88
CA THR A 138 29.50 -4.13 7.28
C THR A 138 28.35 -3.75 8.20
N VAL A 139 28.44 -4.20 9.45
CA VAL A 139 27.47 -3.86 10.49
C VAL A 139 28.10 -2.80 11.40
N THR A 140 27.40 -1.70 11.63
CA THR A 140 27.90 -0.54 12.38
C THR A 140 26.90 -0.05 13.43
N SER A 141 27.39 0.75 14.37
CA SER A 141 26.58 1.56 15.27
C SER A 141 26.29 2.91 14.62
N ASN A 142 25.10 3.47 14.87
CA ASN A 142 24.65 4.70 14.21
C ASN A 142 23.69 5.47 15.12
N VAL A 143 23.61 6.79 14.95
CA VAL A 143 22.59 7.65 15.56
C VAL A 143 21.97 8.49 14.47
N PHE A 144 20.68 8.30 14.21
CA PHE A 144 20.01 8.91 13.05
C PHE A 144 18.58 9.33 13.36
N GLY A 145 18.08 10.30 12.60
CA GLY A 145 16.66 10.69 12.55
C GLY A 145 16.00 10.19 11.26
N ILE A 146 14.75 10.60 11.01
CA ILE A 146 14.06 10.27 9.75
C ILE A 146 13.98 11.50 8.85
N ILE A 147 13.54 12.62 9.42
CA ILE A 147 13.39 13.91 8.75
C ILE A 147 14.36 14.90 9.41
N ASP A 148 15.30 15.44 8.64
CA ASP A 148 16.24 16.46 9.12
C ASP A 148 15.64 17.87 9.05
N ASN A 149 14.76 18.12 8.08
CA ASN A 149 14.11 19.40 7.90
C ASN A 149 12.72 19.25 7.26
N PHE A 150 11.76 20.05 7.72
CA PHE A 150 10.38 20.07 7.23
C PHE A 150 9.89 21.52 7.09
N LYS A 151 9.36 21.87 5.91
CA LYS A 151 8.85 23.23 5.62
C LYS A 151 7.59 23.16 4.74
N SER A 152 6.64 24.04 4.97
CA SER A 152 5.58 24.33 3.97
C SER A 152 6.18 25.21 2.88
N VAL A 153 5.90 24.90 1.62
CA VAL A 153 6.46 25.60 0.45
C VAL A 153 5.51 26.67 -0.06
N ASP A 154 4.21 26.41 0.04
CA ASP A 154 3.12 27.25 -0.47
C ASP A 154 2.51 28.17 0.60
N PHE A 155 3.09 28.24 1.79
CA PHE A 155 2.56 29.02 2.89
C PHE A 155 2.91 30.50 2.74
N ASP A 156 1.87 31.34 2.71
CA ASP A 156 1.97 32.79 2.75
C ASP A 156 1.53 33.32 4.13
N LEU A 157 2.50 33.85 4.88
CA LEU A 157 2.31 34.45 6.21
C LEU A 157 1.28 35.57 6.24
N GLN A 158 0.96 36.21 5.10
CA GLN A 158 0.03 37.33 5.03
C GLN A 158 -1.43 36.90 4.82
N ASN A 159 -1.65 35.71 4.23
CA ASN A 159 -2.99 35.29 3.78
C ASN A 159 -3.52 34.02 4.50
N ASP A 160 -2.66 33.25 5.15
CA ASP A 160 -3.07 32.02 5.83
C ASP A 160 -3.05 32.14 7.36
N GLU A 161 -4.24 32.24 7.96
CA GLU A 161 -4.44 32.32 9.42
C GLU A 161 -3.98 31.06 10.20
N ARG A 162 -3.63 29.96 9.51
CA ARG A 162 -3.31 28.65 10.13
C ARG A 162 -2.12 27.95 9.45
N PRO A 163 -0.86 28.32 9.76
CA PRO A 163 0.37 27.84 9.10
C PRO A 163 0.67 26.33 9.07
N TRP A 164 -0.13 25.52 9.75
CA TRP A 164 0.16 24.11 9.96
C TRP A 164 -1.11 23.30 9.92
N ILE A 165 -2.00 23.55 8.95
CA ILE A 165 -3.14 22.67 8.70
C ILE A 165 -3.02 22.10 7.31
N PHE A 166 -2.84 20.78 7.24
CA PHE A 166 -2.72 20.07 5.99
C PHE A 166 -4.03 20.02 5.21
N ARG A 167 -3.97 20.53 3.99
CA ARG A 167 -5.00 20.42 2.95
C ARG A 167 -4.48 19.49 1.85
N PRO A 168 -5.35 18.94 0.98
CA PRO A 168 -4.91 18.07 -0.11
C PRO A 168 -3.80 18.71 -0.98
N THR A 169 -3.89 20.02 -1.18
CA THR A 169 -2.99 20.80 -2.05
C THR A 169 -1.78 21.37 -1.31
N THR A 170 -1.71 21.26 0.02
CA THR A 170 -0.59 21.81 0.80
C THR A 170 0.71 21.19 0.31
N LEU A 171 1.61 22.03 -0.21
CA LEU A 171 2.91 21.63 -0.73
C LEU A 171 3.94 21.69 0.38
N VAL A 172 4.57 20.55 0.66
CA VAL A 172 5.60 20.45 1.70
C VAL A 172 6.93 20.02 1.11
N ARG A 173 8.01 20.52 1.72
CA ARG A 173 9.38 20.08 1.47
C ARG A 173 9.91 19.37 2.71
N VAL A 174 10.35 18.13 2.54
CA VAL A 174 10.99 17.30 3.57
C VAL A 174 12.41 16.96 3.12
N SER A 175 13.38 17.09 4.02
CA SER A 175 14.72 16.55 3.83
C SER A 175 14.85 15.25 4.63
N LEU A 176 15.08 14.14 3.95
CA LEU A 176 15.40 12.85 4.58
C LEU A 176 16.76 12.91 5.25
N ASN A 177 16.91 12.19 6.36
CA ASN A 177 18.18 12.07 7.07
C ASN A 177 19.30 11.50 6.17
N SER A 178 20.51 12.02 6.32
CA SER A 178 21.68 11.64 5.51
C SER A 178 22.00 10.14 5.54
N GLU A 179 21.77 9.46 6.67
CA GLU A 179 22.01 8.02 6.81
C GLU A 179 21.03 7.20 5.96
N LEU A 180 19.76 7.61 5.92
CA LEU A 180 18.75 7.00 5.04
C LEU A 180 19.08 7.26 3.57
N VAL A 181 19.47 8.49 3.24
CA VAL A 181 19.88 8.88 1.89
C VAL A 181 21.06 8.04 1.41
N GLU A 182 22.11 7.90 2.22
CA GLU A 182 23.26 7.06 1.89
C GLU A 182 22.85 5.60 1.70
N SER A 183 22.05 5.05 2.62
CA SER A 183 21.59 3.66 2.55
C SER A 183 20.79 3.38 1.26
N ILE A 184 19.88 4.28 0.89
CA ILE A 184 19.08 4.17 -0.33
C ILE A 184 19.97 4.30 -1.59
N ARG A 185 20.89 5.25 -1.61
CA ARG A 185 21.77 5.50 -2.77
C ARG A 185 22.78 4.39 -2.98
N THR A 186 23.23 3.71 -1.92
CA THR A 186 24.10 2.53 -1.98
C THR A 186 23.34 1.23 -2.26
N GLY A 187 22.04 1.33 -2.58
CA GLY A 187 21.22 0.20 -3.01
C GLY A 187 20.80 -0.73 -1.87
N HIS A 188 20.84 -0.29 -0.61
CA HIS A 188 20.34 -1.06 0.52
C HIS A 188 18.80 -0.97 0.62
N VAL A 189 18.14 -1.33 -0.47
CA VAL A 189 16.69 -1.20 -0.65
C VAL A 189 16.09 -2.48 -1.20
N ARG A 190 14.78 -2.57 -1.14
CA ARG A 190 13.99 -3.62 -1.80
C ARG A 190 12.74 -3.03 -2.43
N SER A 191 12.20 -3.76 -3.38
CA SER A 191 10.94 -3.42 -4.02
C SER A 191 9.75 -3.93 -3.20
N ILE A 192 8.70 -3.11 -3.12
CA ILE A 192 7.41 -3.45 -2.53
C ILE A 192 6.32 -3.29 -3.59
N ASP A 193 5.41 -4.24 -3.68
CA ASP A 193 4.22 -4.13 -4.53
C ASP A 193 3.25 -3.10 -3.93
N LEU A 194 3.14 -1.92 -4.56
CA LEU A 194 2.27 -0.84 -4.08
C LEU A 194 0.78 -1.13 -4.26
N ASP A 195 0.40 -1.97 -5.23
CA ASP A 195 -1.01 -2.34 -5.41
C ASP A 195 -1.45 -3.28 -4.29
N PHE A 196 -0.60 -4.26 -3.96
CA PHE A 196 -0.82 -5.12 -2.80
C PHE A 196 -0.83 -4.28 -1.50
N TYR A 197 0.22 -3.46 -1.32
CA TYR A 197 0.40 -2.61 -0.13
C TYR A 197 -0.76 -1.65 0.08
N GLY A 198 -1.12 -0.88 -0.95
CA GLY A 198 -2.20 0.10 -0.91
C GLY A 198 -3.58 -0.54 -0.79
N GLY A 199 -3.72 -1.82 -1.15
CA GLY A 199 -4.94 -2.56 -0.91
C GLY A 199 -5.13 -2.97 0.56
N LEU A 200 -4.10 -2.99 1.39
CA LEU A 200 -4.22 -3.34 2.80
C LEU A 200 -4.90 -2.19 3.55
N GLU A 201 -5.92 -2.48 4.35
CA GLU A 201 -6.76 -1.51 5.04
C GLU A 201 -6.07 -1.00 6.31
N GLN A 202 -5.50 -1.90 7.11
CA GLN A 202 -4.95 -1.57 8.42
C GLN A 202 -3.46 -1.16 8.34
N PRO A 203 -3.04 -0.08 9.03
CA PRO A 203 -1.62 0.28 9.15
C PRO A 203 -0.76 -0.87 9.68
N PHE A 204 -1.30 -1.64 10.64
CA PHE A 204 -0.56 -2.77 11.21
C PHE A 204 -0.37 -3.93 10.22
N SER A 205 -1.33 -4.16 9.32
CA SER A 205 -1.17 -5.14 8.22
C SER A 205 -0.09 -4.71 7.24
N ARG A 206 -0.03 -3.42 6.89
CA ARG A 206 1.02 -2.86 6.03
C ARG A 206 2.40 -2.94 6.67
N LEU A 207 2.49 -2.65 7.97
CA LEU A 207 3.73 -2.84 8.73
C LEU A 207 4.16 -4.31 8.74
N LEU A 208 3.25 -5.21 9.11
CA LEU A 208 3.53 -6.65 9.20
C LEU A 208 3.93 -7.23 7.84
N TYR A 209 3.25 -6.85 6.76
CA TYR A 209 3.61 -7.23 5.40
C TYR A 209 5.04 -6.83 5.06
N ARG A 210 5.42 -5.56 5.30
CA ARG A 210 6.80 -5.11 5.05
C ARG A 210 7.80 -5.92 5.86
N ILE A 211 7.62 -6.05 7.16
CA ILE A 211 8.58 -6.79 8.00
C ILE A 211 8.69 -8.25 7.53
N LEU A 212 7.57 -8.91 7.24
CA LEU A 212 7.58 -10.29 6.75
C LEU A 212 8.28 -10.45 5.40
N GLU A 213 8.10 -9.52 4.47
CA GLU A 213 8.83 -9.56 3.20
C GLU A 213 10.35 -9.40 3.43
N GLU A 214 10.79 -8.65 4.45
CA GLU A 214 12.23 -8.53 4.76
C GLU A 214 12.74 -9.83 5.37
N GLN A 215 11.99 -10.44 6.29
CA GLN A 215 12.32 -11.74 6.85
C GLN A 215 12.39 -12.82 5.77
N LYS A 216 11.47 -12.80 4.80
CA LYS A 216 11.48 -13.72 3.66
C LYS A 216 12.74 -13.57 2.81
N LEU A 217 13.20 -12.34 2.56
CA LEU A 217 14.45 -12.08 1.83
C LEU A 217 15.68 -12.53 2.61
N LEU A 218 15.72 -12.28 3.92
CA LEU A 218 16.85 -12.65 4.79
C LEU A 218 16.99 -14.17 4.97
N HIS A 219 15.90 -14.91 4.83
CA HIS A 219 15.86 -16.37 5.00
C HIS A 219 15.66 -17.11 3.66
N ALA A 220 15.77 -16.43 2.52
CA ALA A 220 15.46 -17.00 1.20
C ALA A 220 16.39 -18.18 0.83
N PRO A 221 15.87 -19.28 0.24
CA PRO A 221 14.45 -19.55 -0.04
C PRO A 221 13.68 -19.93 1.23
N CYS A 222 12.71 -19.09 1.62
CA CYS A 222 11.90 -19.26 2.82
C CYS A 222 10.44 -19.50 2.43
N ALA A 223 9.98 -20.74 2.48
CA ALA A 223 8.56 -21.07 2.36
C ALA A 223 7.81 -20.82 3.69
N VAL A 224 8.50 -21.01 4.81
CA VAL A 224 7.96 -20.86 6.16
C VAL A 224 8.93 -20.06 7.03
N PHE A 225 8.47 -18.93 7.57
CA PHE A 225 9.21 -18.17 8.57
C PHE A 225 8.69 -18.49 9.97
N SER A 226 9.59 -18.85 10.88
CA SER A 226 9.25 -19.25 12.25
C SER A 226 9.92 -18.32 13.26
N VAL A 227 9.17 -17.84 14.24
CA VAL A 227 9.68 -16.88 15.23
C VAL A 227 9.01 -17.05 16.59
N PRO A 228 9.75 -16.97 17.72
CA PRO A 228 9.12 -16.97 19.03
C PRO A 228 8.13 -15.80 19.18
N LEU A 229 6.94 -16.06 19.71
CA LEU A 229 5.85 -15.08 19.84
C LEU A 229 6.29 -13.84 20.61
N MET A 230 7.10 -14.01 21.66
CA MET A 230 7.59 -12.90 22.48
C MET A 230 8.65 -12.06 21.75
N THR A 231 9.56 -12.71 21.02
CA THR A 231 10.50 -12.01 20.13
C THR A 231 9.75 -11.22 19.07
N TRP A 232 8.68 -11.79 18.50
CA TRP A 232 7.84 -11.12 17.51
C TRP A 232 7.09 -9.93 18.10
N GLY A 233 6.53 -10.08 19.32
CA GLY A 233 5.88 -8.99 20.04
C GLY A 233 6.82 -7.82 20.35
N ASP A 234 8.06 -8.12 20.77
CA ASP A 234 9.09 -7.12 21.00
C ASP A 234 9.48 -6.40 19.70
N HIS A 235 9.73 -7.17 18.64
CA HIS A 235 10.12 -6.66 17.34
C HIS A 235 9.06 -5.73 16.74
N LEU A 236 7.78 -6.10 16.84
CA LEU A 236 6.62 -5.30 16.42
C LEU A 236 6.29 -4.14 17.37
N GLY A 237 6.98 -4.03 18.51
CA GLY A 237 6.77 -2.92 19.43
C GLY A 237 5.48 -3.01 20.25
N LEU A 238 4.94 -4.22 20.45
CA LEU A 238 3.76 -4.46 21.28
C LEU A 238 4.14 -4.43 22.76
N ARG A 239 4.34 -3.21 23.27
CA ARG A 239 4.86 -2.92 24.59
C ARG A 239 4.02 -1.91 25.36
N ARG A 240 4.20 -1.86 26.67
CA ARG A 240 3.62 -0.86 27.58
C ARG A 240 4.70 -0.24 28.45
N VAL A 241 4.49 1.00 28.87
CA VAL A 241 5.34 1.68 29.87
C VAL A 241 5.16 1.01 31.24
N ILE A 242 6.27 0.84 31.96
CA ILE A 242 6.27 0.41 33.36
C ILE A 242 6.17 1.65 34.23
N LYS A 243 5.22 1.61 35.17
CA LYS A 243 5.03 2.62 36.21
C LYS A 243 5.40 2.01 37.56
N ASP A 244 5.98 2.82 38.44
CA ASP A 244 6.25 2.43 39.82
C ASP A 244 4.95 2.35 40.65
N GLU A 245 5.08 2.00 41.93
CA GLU A 245 3.95 1.87 42.86
C GLU A 245 3.18 3.19 43.06
N SER A 246 3.82 4.34 42.81
CA SER A 246 3.20 5.67 42.86
C SER A 246 2.48 6.06 41.56
N GLY A 247 2.60 5.23 40.51
CA GLY A 247 2.06 5.52 39.18
C GLY A 247 2.96 6.42 38.33
N LYS A 248 4.20 6.69 38.76
CA LYS A 248 5.17 7.47 37.99
C LYS A 248 5.90 6.57 36.98
N VAL A 249 6.18 7.11 35.80
CA VAL A 249 6.94 6.40 34.77
C VAL A 249 8.35 6.11 35.28
N LYS A 250 8.75 4.84 35.24
CA LYS A 250 10.11 4.43 35.56
C LYS A 250 11.00 4.68 34.34
N LEU A 251 12.07 5.45 34.53
CA LEU A 251 13.05 5.75 33.48
C LEU A 251 14.27 4.83 33.61
N ILE A 252 14.86 4.49 32.48
CA ILE A 252 16.11 3.72 32.39
C ILE A 252 17.11 4.45 31.49
N LYS A 253 18.38 4.36 31.86
CA LYS A 253 19.48 4.88 31.05
C LYS A 253 19.94 3.81 30.07
N VAL A 254 19.92 4.13 28.78
CA VAL A 254 20.34 3.24 27.70
C VAL A 254 21.31 4.00 26.79
N GLY A 255 22.59 3.65 26.85
CA GLY A 255 23.63 4.41 26.18
C GLY A 255 23.66 5.86 26.67
N ARG A 256 23.39 6.81 25.77
CA ARG A 256 23.34 8.25 26.06
C ARG A 256 21.92 8.78 26.32
N SER A 257 20.91 7.97 26.08
CA SER A 257 19.51 8.34 26.25
C SER A 257 18.95 7.87 27.60
N GLU A 258 17.96 8.62 28.08
CA GLU A 258 17.07 8.19 29.16
C GLU A 258 15.68 8.00 28.57
N VAL A 259 15.13 6.79 28.71
CA VAL A 259 13.85 6.41 28.10
C VAL A 259 12.95 5.72 29.13
N PRO A 260 11.62 5.75 28.95
CA PRO A 260 10.71 4.93 29.74
C PRO A 260 11.09 3.45 29.70
N GLU A 261 11.08 2.81 30.87
CA GLU A 261 11.16 1.35 30.94
C GLU A 261 9.88 0.77 30.35
N THR A 262 10.02 -0.22 29.46
CA THR A 262 8.88 -0.84 28.79
C THR A 262 8.88 -2.34 28.97
N GLN A 263 7.68 -2.92 28.95
CA GLN A 263 7.46 -4.35 29.01
C GLN A 263 6.65 -4.81 27.80
N ILE A 264 7.05 -5.91 27.17
CA ILE A 264 6.27 -6.58 26.13
C ILE A 264 4.92 -7.02 26.71
N VAL A 265 3.84 -6.84 25.94
CA VAL A 265 2.51 -7.28 26.37
C VAL A 265 2.42 -8.81 26.46
N LEU A 266 1.49 -9.32 27.26
CA LEU A 266 1.31 -10.75 27.45
C LEU A 266 1.04 -11.50 26.12
N PRO A 267 1.45 -12.78 25.98
CA PRO A 267 1.22 -13.60 24.79
C PRO A 267 -0.20 -13.50 24.21
N GLY A 268 -1.23 -13.58 25.07
CA GLY A 268 -2.62 -13.48 24.64
C GLY A 268 -3.03 -12.10 24.10
N LYS A 269 -2.33 -11.02 24.48
CA LYS A 269 -2.50 -9.70 23.86
C LYS A 269 -1.76 -9.60 22.53
N ILE A 270 -0.58 -10.21 22.40
CA ILE A 270 0.16 -10.28 21.14
C ILE A 270 -0.68 -10.99 20.07
N ARG A 271 -1.21 -12.18 20.38
CA ARG A 271 -2.07 -12.93 19.44
C ARG A 271 -3.28 -12.12 18.98
N ARG A 272 -4.01 -11.52 19.92
CA ARG A 272 -5.18 -10.68 19.62
C ARG A 272 -4.84 -9.45 18.77
N ALA A 273 -3.66 -8.86 18.96
CA ALA A 273 -3.23 -7.71 18.16
C ALA A 273 -2.90 -8.13 16.72
N LEU A 274 -2.32 -9.32 16.54
CA LEU A 274 -1.92 -9.86 15.24
C LEU A 274 -3.09 -10.39 14.40
N GLU A 275 -4.12 -10.93 15.04
CA GLU A 275 -5.25 -11.61 14.38
C GLU A 275 -5.85 -10.84 13.18
N PRO A 276 -6.17 -9.53 13.28
CA PRO A 276 -6.76 -8.82 12.14
C PRO A 276 -5.80 -8.72 10.95
N ALA A 277 -4.50 -8.53 11.22
CA ALA A 277 -3.48 -8.44 10.19
C ALA A 277 -3.22 -9.80 9.54
N HIS A 278 -3.22 -10.89 10.33
CA HIS A 278 -3.11 -12.25 9.81
C HIS A 278 -4.27 -12.58 8.88
N ALA A 279 -5.51 -12.35 9.34
CA ALA A 279 -6.71 -12.60 8.55
C ALA A 279 -6.70 -11.82 7.22
N GLU A 280 -6.30 -10.55 7.25
CA GLU A 280 -6.21 -9.72 6.05
C GLU A 280 -5.15 -10.23 5.06
N LEU A 281 -3.94 -10.54 5.54
CA LEU A 281 -2.86 -11.03 4.71
C LEU A 281 -3.15 -12.43 4.13
N GLN A 282 -3.89 -13.27 4.86
CA GLN A 282 -4.38 -14.55 4.35
C GLN A 282 -5.48 -14.37 3.30
N LYS A 283 -6.46 -13.50 3.55
CA LYS A 283 -7.53 -13.18 2.60
C LYS A 283 -6.98 -12.68 1.26
N LYS A 284 -5.87 -11.93 1.28
CA LYS A 284 -5.20 -11.44 0.08
C LYS A 284 -4.17 -12.41 -0.52
N GLY A 285 -4.02 -13.60 0.04
CA GLY A 285 -3.15 -14.66 -0.49
C GLY A 285 -1.65 -14.46 -0.25
N TYR A 286 -1.25 -13.46 0.54
CA TYR A 286 0.16 -13.27 0.89
C TYR A 286 0.64 -14.32 1.90
N LEU A 287 -0.21 -14.65 2.88
CA LEU A 287 0.01 -15.76 3.80
C LEU A 287 -0.91 -16.91 3.40
N GLN A 288 -0.36 -18.11 3.21
CA GLN A 288 -1.17 -19.31 3.05
C GLN A 288 -1.74 -19.75 4.40
N LYS A 289 -0.91 -19.72 5.44
CA LYS A 289 -1.24 -20.24 6.77
C LYS A 289 -0.46 -19.51 7.85
N VAL A 290 -1.09 -19.31 8.99
CA VAL A 290 -0.43 -18.88 10.23
C VAL A 290 -0.76 -19.87 11.33
N GLU A 291 0.25 -20.42 11.98
CA GLU A 291 0.07 -21.35 13.10
C GLU A 291 0.87 -20.89 14.31
N ILE A 292 0.24 -20.93 15.48
CA ILE A 292 0.90 -20.62 16.76
C ILE A 292 0.92 -21.90 17.58
N VAL A 293 2.12 -22.43 17.82
CA VAL A 293 2.33 -23.67 18.60
C VAL A 293 3.00 -23.37 19.93
N GLY A 294 2.85 -24.29 20.88
CA GLY A 294 3.42 -24.18 22.22
C GLY A 294 2.53 -23.45 23.23
N ILE A 295 3.07 -23.24 24.43
CA ILE A 295 2.30 -22.76 25.60
C ILE A 295 2.99 -21.55 26.24
N GLY A 296 2.17 -20.60 26.72
CA GLY A 296 2.64 -19.46 27.50
C GLY A 296 3.62 -18.58 26.72
N GLN A 297 4.78 -18.30 27.33
CA GLN A 297 5.84 -17.46 26.74
C GLN A 297 6.69 -18.20 25.69
N LYS A 298 6.64 -19.55 25.66
CA LYS A 298 7.44 -20.39 24.76
C LYS A 298 6.73 -20.68 23.43
N GLN A 299 5.77 -19.84 23.07
CA GLN A 299 5.01 -20.00 21.83
C GLN A 299 5.85 -19.60 20.63
N ILE A 300 5.64 -20.29 19.51
CA ILE A 300 6.29 -20.01 18.23
C ILE A 300 5.20 -19.76 17.19
N ILE A 301 5.36 -18.71 16.40
CA ILE A 301 4.51 -18.41 15.25
C ILE A 301 5.20 -18.94 13.99
N HIS A 302 4.46 -19.66 13.17
CA HIS A 302 4.86 -20.12 11.84
C HIS A 302 4.03 -19.39 10.79
N TYR A 303 4.70 -18.67 9.91
CA TYR A 303 4.12 -18.01 8.74
C TYR A 303 4.46 -18.82 7.49
N ALA A 304 3.47 -19.50 6.91
CA ALA A 304 3.61 -20.09 5.58
C ALA A 304 3.24 -19.04 4.53
N PHE A 305 4.19 -18.68 3.68
CA PHE A 305 3.96 -17.71 2.62
C PHE A 305 3.11 -18.34 1.50
N GLY A 306 2.19 -17.55 0.94
CA GLY A 306 1.48 -17.93 -0.27
C GLY A 306 2.43 -18.11 -1.45
N SER A 307 2.02 -18.90 -2.44
CA SER A 307 2.74 -18.95 -3.71
C SER A 307 2.76 -17.54 -4.29
N PRO A 308 3.94 -16.99 -4.61
CA PRO A 308 4.03 -15.62 -5.09
C PRO A 308 3.19 -15.51 -6.36
N ILE A 309 2.26 -14.54 -6.38
CA ILE A 309 1.85 -13.98 -7.65
C ILE A 309 3.12 -13.34 -8.19
N ALA A 310 3.78 -14.00 -9.15
CA ALA A 310 5.07 -13.53 -9.67
C ALA A 310 4.92 -12.05 -10.05
N PRO A 311 5.80 -11.15 -9.56
CA PRO A 311 5.84 -9.77 -10.03
C PRO A 311 5.99 -9.81 -11.55
N VAL A 312 5.18 -9.02 -12.25
CA VAL A 312 5.27 -9.01 -13.71
C VAL A 312 6.51 -8.25 -14.09
N ASP A 313 7.34 -8.88 -14.89
CA ASP A 313 8.44 -8.20 -15.55
C ASP A 313 7.86 -7.13 -16.49
N LEU A 314 8.02 -5.87 -16.09
CA LEU A 314 7.50 -4.71 -16.81
C LEU A 314 8.13 -4.56 -18.20
N GLU A 315 9.32 -5.12 -18.42
CA GLU A 315 9.96 -5.16 -19.73
C GLU A 315 9.16 -6.07 -20.68
N LEU A 316 8.71 -7.24 -20.21
CA LEU A 316 7.85 -8.15 -20.98
C LEU A 316 6.47 -7.54 -21.28
N VAL A 317 5.89 -6.82 -20.31
CA VAL A 317 4.63 -6.09 -20.52
C VAL A 317 4.82 -5.00 -21.57
N GLY A 318 5.95 -4.28 -21.52
CA GLY A 318 6.34 -3.29 -22.52
C GLY A 318 6.44 -3.89 -23.93
N LEU A 319 7.12 -5.03 -24.07
CA LEU A 319 7.29 -5.72 -25.36
C LEU A 319 5.96 -6.12 -26.01
N LEU A 320 5.02 -6.65 -25.23
CA LEU A 320 3.69 -7.05 -25.72
C LEU A 320 2.80 -5.84 -26.03
N THR A 321 2.85 -4.80 -25.19
CA THR A 321 2.02 -3.60 -25.35
C THR A 321 2.43 -2.78 -26.56
N GLN A 322 3.74 -2.64 -26.84
CA GLN A 322 4.27 -1.98 -28.04
C GLN A 322 3.77 -2.60 -29.34
N ARG A 323 3.41 -3.89 -29.31
CA ARG A 323 2.92 -4.65 -30.46
C ARG A 323 1.39 -4.72 -30.53
N GLY A 324 0.69 -3.91 -29.74
CA GLY A 324 -0.76 -3.73 -29.84
C GLY A 324 -1.58 -4.68 -28.96
N MET A 325 -0.96 -5.36 -28.00
CA MET A 325 -1.69 -6.05 -26.92
C MET A 325 -2.17 -5.03 -25.88
N SER A 326 -3.39 -5.18 -25.36
CA SER A 326 -3.85 -4.33 -24.26
C SER A 326 -3.00 -4.56 -23.01
N PRO A 327 -2.78 -3.55 -22.15
CA PRO A 327 -1.95 -3.71 -20.96
C PRO A 327 -2.41 -4.86 -20.04
N LYS A 328 -3.72 -5.14 -19.98
CA LYS A 328 -4.29 -6.21 -19.15
C LYS A 328 -3.96 -7.58 -19.68
N ALA A 329 -4.08 -7.74 -20.99
CA ALA A 329 -3.71 -8.98 -21.65
C ALA A 329 -2.18 -9.17 -21.60
N ALA A 330 -1.40 -8.11 -21.82
CA ALA A 330 0.06 -8.17 -21.75
C ALA A 330 0.55 -8.60 -20.36
N GLU A 331 -0.03 -8.02 -19.31
CA GLU A 331 0.24 -8.39 -17.92
C GLU A 331 -0.11 -9.86 -17.65
N GLN A 332 -1.31 -10.30 -18.02
CA GLN A 332 -1.77 -11.67 -17.81
C GLN A 332 -0.88 -12.68 -18.56
N GLN A 333 -0.50 -12.37 -19.81
CA GLN A 333 0.33 -13.24 -20.63
C GLN A 333 1.78 -13.27 -20.13
N ALA A 334 2.35 -12.13 -19.73
CA ALA A 334 3.69 -12.06 -19.14
C ALA A 334 3.77 -12.82 -17.80
N ARG A 335 2.73 -12.73 -16.96
CA ARG A 335 2.59 -13.54 -15.73
C ARG A 335 2.49 -15.04 -16.03
N THR A 336 1.85 -15.44 -17.13
CA THR A 336 1.56 -16.85 -17.44
C THR A 336 2.73 -17.57 -18.13
N TYR A 337 3.41 -16.93 -19.09
CA TYR A 337 4.33 -17.60 -20.00
C TYR A 337 5.82 -17.28 -19.77
N GLY A 338 6.14 -16.25 -18.98
CA GLY A 338 7.51 -15.87 -18.63
C GLY A 338 8.37 -15.37 -19.81
N PRO A 339 9.62 -14.94 -19.57
CA PRO A 339 10.43 -14.19 -20.54
C PRO A 339 10.75 -14.97 -21.82
N LYS A 340 11.13 -16.25 -21.72
CA LYS A 340 11.50 -17.07 -22.89
C LYS A 340 10.36 -17.23 -23.89
N ALA A 341 9.15 -17.50 -23.41
CA ALA A 341 7.99 -17.71 -24.28
C ALA A 341 7.47 -16.39 -24.87
N VAL A 342 7.50 -15.30 -24.08
CA VAL A 342 7.13 -13.96 -24.55
C VAL A 342 8.08 -13.47 -25.63
N ASN A 343 9.40 -13.58 -25.42
CA ASN A 343 10.39 -13.15 -26.42
C ASN A 343 10.24 -13.93 -27.73
N ARG A 344 10.09 -15.25 -27.66
CA ARG A 344 9.80 -16.08 -28.85
C ARG A 344 8.51 -15.65 -29.57
N ALA A 345 7.43 -15.39 -28.83
CA ALA A 345 6.17 -14.98 -29.45
C ALA A 345 6.27 -13.62 -30.15
N VAL A 346 7.04 -12.71 -29.54
CA VAL A 346 7.39 -11.41 -30.12
C VAL A 346 8.20 -11.56 -31.40
N GLU A 347 9.24 -12.39 -31.41
CA GLU A 347 10.06 -12.67 -32.61
C GLU A 347 9.22 -13.22 -33.76
N VAL A 348 8.36 -14.20 -33.49
CA VAL A 348 7.45 -14.80 -34.48
C VAL A 348 6.46 -13.77 -35.03
N PHE A 349 5.92 -12.91 -34.15
CA PHE A 349 5.00 -11.86 -34.54
C PHE A 349 5.67 -10.82 -35.45
N ASP A 350 6.87 -10.36 -35.08
CA ASP A 350 7.63 -9.37 -35.85
C ASP A 350 8.07 -9.94 -37.20
N ALA A 351 8.52 -11.21 -37.25
CA ALA A 351 8.88 -11.89 -38.49
C ALA A 351 7.69 -12.01 -39.46
N ARG A 352 6.49 -12.32 -38.96
CA ARG A 352 5.26 -12.37 -39.78
C ARG A 352 4.87 -10.99 -40.30
N LYS A 353 5.00 -9.96 -39.47
CA LYS A 353 4.72 -8.57 -39.87
C LYS A 353 5.71 -8.09 -40.93
N ALA A 354 6.99 -8.42 -40.79
CA ALA A 354 8.03 -8.13 -41.78
C ALA A 354 7.80 -8.88 -43.10
N ALA A 355 7.25 -10.10 -43.05
CA ALA A 355 6.83 -10.88 -44.22
C ALA A 355 5.54 -10.36 -44.90
N GLY A 356 5.00 -9.19 -44.49
CA GLY A 356 3.87 -8.54 -45.13
C GLY A 356 2.49 -9.02 -44.67
N TYR A 357 2.40 -9.80 -43.58
CA TYR A 357 1.11 -10.23 -43.04
C TYR A 357 0.31 -9.06 -42.47
N MET A 358 -0.90 -8.82 -43.00
CA MET A 358 -1.79 -7.78 -42.50
C MET A 358 -2.49 -8.19 -41.20
N VAL A 359 -1.98 -7.68 -40.09
CA VAL A 359 -2.51 -7.94 -38.75
C VAL A 359 -3.76 -7.10 -38.48
N ARG A 360 -4.95 -7.74 -38.43
CA ARG A 360 -6.22 -7.06 -38.08
C ARG A 360 -6.45 -6.90 -36.58
N ASN A 361 -5.93 -7.83 -35.77
CA ASN A 361 -5.98 -7.77 -34.31
C ASN A 361 -4.64 -8.28 -33.75
N ALA A 362 -3.75 -7.34 -33.41
CA ALA A 362 -2.40 -7.66 -33.00
C ALA A 362 -2.32 -8.36 -31.64
N GLY A 363 -3.12 -7.91 -30.68
CA GLY A 363 -3.23 -8.56 -29.37
C GLY A 363 -3.74 -9.99 -29.50
N GLY A 364 -4.77 -10.23 -30.32
CA GLY A 364 -5.32 -11.57 -30.54
C GLY A 364 -4.33 -12.53 -31.21
N LEU A 365 -3.54 -12.05 -32.18
CA LEU A 365 -2.51 -12.86 -32.82
C LEU A 365 -1.37 -13.21 -31.85
N LEU A 366 -0.89 -12.25 -31.06
CA LEU A 366 0.13 -12.51 -30.03
C LEU A 366 -0.35 -13.53 -28.99
N THR A 367 -1.62 -13.43 -28.56
CA THR A 367 -2.22 -14.43 -27.66
C THR A 367 -2.26 -15.81 -28.33
N ASP A 368 -2.62 -15.91 -29.60
CA ASP A 368 -2.65 -17.21 -30.28
C ASP A 368 -1.24 -17.81 -30.47
N ILE A 369 -0.22 -17.00 -30.73
CA ILE A 369 1.19 -17.45 -30.82
C ILE A 369 1.70 -17.94 -29.45
N LEU A 370 1.28 -17.31 -28.35
CA LEU A 370 1.63 -17.70 -26.99
C LEU A 370 0.94 -19.00 -26.57
N VAL A 371 -0.35 -19.14 -26.88
CA VAL A 371 -1.18 -20.29 -26.50
C VAL A 371 -0.88 -21.51 -27.37
N ASN A 372 -0.64 -21.30 -28.67
CA ASN A 372 -0.48 -22.36 -29.66
C ASN A 372 0.87 -22.25 -30.40
N PRO A 373 2.02 -22.32 -29.73
CA PRO A 373 3.32 -22.06 -30.33
C PRO A 373 3.63 -22.97 -31.52
N ASP A 374 3.15 -24.22 -31.50
CA ASP A 374 3.41 -25.23 -32.53
C ASP A 374 2.80 -24.87 -33.89
N LYS A 375 1.69 -24.09 -33.91
CA LYS A 375 1.09 -23.59 -35.16
C LYS A 375 1.99 -22.60 -35.91
N TYR A 376 3.01 -22.09 -35.23
CA TYR A 376 3.83 -20.98 -35.69
C TYR A 376 5.31 -21.36 -35.83
N VAL A 377 5.66 -22.62 -35.58
CA VAL A 377 6.97 -23.18 -35.96
C VAL A 377 7.04 -23.19 -37.49
N PRO A 378 8.15 -22.78 -38.12
CA PRO A 378 8.28 -22.85 -39.57
C PRO A 378 8.23 -24.31 -40.02
N MET A 379 7.07 -24.78 -40.47
CA MET A 379 6.98 -25.86 -41.44
C MET A 379 7.25 -25.28 -42.81
N ASP A 380 8.08 -25.95 -43.59
CA ASP A 380 8.52 -25.55 -44.92
C ASP A 380 7.40 -24.94 -45.77
N ALA A 381 7.76 -23.85 -46.42
CA ALA A 381 7.06 -23.08 -47.45
C ALA A 381 5.75 -23.69 -48.00
N SER A 382 4.60 -23.14 -47.58
CA SER A 382 3.37 -23.07 -48.38
C SER A 382 2.29 -22.29 -47.64
N LEU A 383 2.09 -21.02 -48.00
CA LEU A 383 0.93 -20.22 -47.58
C LEU A 383 -0.28 -20.56 -48.46
N PRO A 384 -1.47 -20.80 -47.88
CA PRO A 384 -2.70 -20.43 -48.54
C PRO A 384 -3.34 -19.24 -47.81
N ALA A 385 -3.50 -18.14 -48.53
CA ALA A 385 -4.38 -17.06 -48.13
C ALA A 385 -5.84 -17.55 -48.16
N LYS A 386 -6.60 -17.33 -47.09
CA LYS A 386 -8.06 -17.37 -47.17
C LYS A 386 -8.71 -16.14 -46.53
N THR A 387 -9.52 -15.53 -47.37
CA THR A 387 -10.47 -14.43 -47.20
C THR A 387 -11.59 -14.78 -46.21
N GLY A 388 -12.22 -13.73 -45.69
CA GLY A 388 -13.15 -13.79 -44.57
C GLY A 388 -14.48 -14.49 -44.85
N SER A 389 -15.17 -14.82 -43.77
CA SER A 389 -16.58 -15.22 -43.77
C SER A 389 -17.32 -14.56 -42.60
N VAL A 390 -18.57 -14.18 -42.87
CA VAL A 390 -19.51 -13.55 -41.94
C VAL A 390 -20.39 -14.63 -41.28
N LYS A 391 -20.52 -14.53 -39.95
CA LYS A 391 -21.49 -15.01 -38.93
C LYS A 391 -22.50 -16.14 -39.22
N PRO A 392 -22.86 -16.92 -38.17
CA PRO A 392 -24.23 -16.77 -37.62
C PRO A 392 -24.33 -16.81 -36.08
N SER A 393 -25.54 -16.48 -35.60
CA SER A 393 -25.99 -16.27 -34.21
C SER A 393 -26.10 -17.53 -33.31
N LYS A 394 -26.15 -17.27 -32.00
CA LYS A 394 -26.21 -18.10 -30.76
C LYS A 394 -26.92 -19.48 -30.80
N PRO A 395 -26.56 -20.37 -29.83
CA PRO A 395 -27.50 -20.64 -28.74
C PRO A 395 -26.89 -20.47 -27.32
N VAL A 396 -27.78 -20.33 -26.34
CA VAL A 396 -27.58 -20.06 -24.90
C VAL A 396 -27.80 -21.37 -24.11
N LYS A 397 -26.91 -21.82 -23.19
CA LYS A 397 -26.97 -21.84 -21.68
C LYS A 397 -26.18 -23.10 -21.17
N PRO A 398 -25.82 -23.32 -19.88
CA PRO A 398 -26.09 -22.53 -18.69
C PRO A 398 -24.88 -22.21 -17.76
N ILE A 399 -25.23 -21.41 -16.76
CA ILE A 399 -24.53 -20.66 -15.71
C ILE A 399 -23.90 -21.54 -14.61
N ILE A 400 -22.75 -21.11 -14.07
CA ILE A 400 -22.51 -21.07 -12.62
C ILE A 400 -21.98 -19.66 -12.28
N GLU A 401 -22.92 -18.75 -11.98
CA GLU A 401 -22.70 -17.43 -11.43
C GLU A 401 -22.64 -17.60 -9.91
N ALA A 402 -21.50 -17.20 -9.32
CA ALA A 402 -21.44 -16.94 -7.91
C ALA A 402 -22.30 -15.69 -7.64
N GLU A 403 -23.40 -15.91 -6.94
CA GLU A 403 -24.42 -14.93 -6.55
C GLU A 403 -23.77 -13.82 -5.70
N LEU A 404 -23.47 -12.68 -6.33
CA LEU A 404 -23.30 -11.41 -5.62
C LEU A 404 -24.69 -11.03 -5.12
N ALA A 405 -24.94 -11.23 -3.82
CA ALA A 405 -26.19 -10.85 -3.18
C ALA A 405 -26.56 -9.42 -3.57
N GLU A 406 -27.72 -9.25 -4.22
CA GLU A 406 -28.24 -7.92 -4.48
C GLU A 406 -28.49 -7.21 -3.14
N PRO A 407 -28.09 -5.92 -3.01
CA PRO A 407 -28.35 -5.19 -1.79
C PRO A 407 -29.85 -5.18 -1.51
N SER A 408 -30.20 -5.37 -0.24
CA SER A 408 -31.60 -5.42 0.18
C SER A 408 -32.32 -4.12 -0.19
N ILE A 409 -33.65 -4.19 -0.38
CA ILE A 409 -34.47 -3.02 -0.71
C ILE A 409 -34.26 -1.87 0.30
N ASP A 410 -34.05 -2.20 1.57
CA ASP A 410 -33.80 -1.21 2.62
C ASP A 410 -32.39 -0.61 2.57
N GLU A 411 -31.39 -1.35 2.12
CA GLU A 411 -30.05 -0.80 1.86
C GLU A 411 -30.06 0.14 0.66
N LYS A 412 -30.73 -0.25 -0.44
CA LYS A 412 -30.91 0.63 -1.62
C LYS A 412 -31.59 1.95 -1.24
N ARG A 413 -32.64 1.90 -0.41
CA ARG A 413 -33.34 3.09 0.11
C ARG A 413 -32.45 3.96 1.00
N LYS A 414 -31.65 3.37 1.90
CA LYS A 414 -30.69 4.12 2.74
C LYS A 414 -29.62 4.82 1.90
N THR A 415 -29.09 4.14 0.89
CA THR A 415 -28.10 4.71 -0.03
C THR A 415 -28.70 5.86 -0.85
N ASN A 416 -29.93 5.70 -1.34
CA ASN A 416 -30.62 6.75 -2.09
C ASN A 416 -30.95 7.98 -1.21
N ALA A 417 -31.37 7.76 0.03
CA ALA A 417 -31.64 8.86 0.97
C ALA A 417 -30.36 9.64 1.29
N PHE A 418 -29.24 8.93 1.43
CA PHE A 418 -27.92 9.55 1.62
C PHE A 418 -27.50 10.43 0.43
N VAL A 419 -27.79 10.01 -0.81
CA VAL A 419 -27.53 10.82 -2.01
C VAL A 419 -28.36 12.12 -2.00
N VAL A 420 -29.65 12.02 -1.70
CA VAL A 420 -30.56 13.18 -1.62
C VAL A 420 -30.18 14.14 -0.50
N ASP A 421 -29.78 13.64 0.68
CA ASP A 421 -29.23 14.45 1.79
C ASP A 421 -27.91 15.13 1.41
N GLY A 422 -27.08 14.47 0.61
CA GLY A 422 -25.85 15.03 0.08
C GLY A 422 -26.09 16.25 -0.80
N TRP A 423 -27.14 16.24 -1.62
CA TRP A 423 -27.53 17.39 -2.47
C TRP A 423 -28.04 18.57 -1.64
N ALA A 424 -28.81 18.32 -0.59
CA ALA A 424 -29.29 19.37 0.32
C ALA A 424 -28.13 20.03 1.09
N LYS A 425 -27.17 19.25 1.60
CA LYS A 425 -25.96 19.78 2.28
C LYS A 425 -25.10 20.66 1.39
N ARG A 426 -25.12 20.42 0.07
CA ARG A 426 -24.43 21.24 -0.94
C ARG A 426 -25.24 22.45 -1.40
N LYS A 427 -26.43 22.69 -0.81
CA LYS A 427 -27.39 23.76 -1.19
C LYS A 427 -27.91 23.64 -2.63
N TRP A 428 -27.96 22.43 -3.18
CA TRP A 428 -28.45 22.20 -4.56
C TRP A 428 -29.98 22.04 -4.61
N LEU A 429 -30.59 21.72 -3.48
CA LEU A 429 -32.04 21.61 -3.29
C LEU A 429 -32.52 22.63 -2.26
N VAL A 430 -33.72 23.17 -2.48
CA VAL A 430 -34.44 23.97 -1.46
C VAL A 430 -35.10 23.02 -0.45
N GLY A 431 -35.29 23.47 0.79
CA GLY A 431 -35.80 22.63 1.89
C GLY A 431 -37.08 21.84 1.57
N GLN A 432 -38.00 22.42 0.78
CA GLN A 432 -39.22 21.72 0.34
C GLN A 432 -38.92 20.59 -0.66
N GLN A 433 -38.03 20.81 -1.63
CA GLN A 433 -37.64 19.82 -2.64
C GLN A 433 -36.87 18.66 -2.01
N HIS A 434 -36.03 18.96 -1.02
CA HIS A 434 -35.29 17.94 -0.25
C HIS A 434 -36.24 16.98 0.47
N GLN A 435 -37.25 17.51 1.17
CA GLN A 435 -38.22 16.69 1.89
C GLN A 435 -39.07 15.84 0.95
N GLN A 436 -39.53 16.39 -0.17
CA GLN A 436 -40.35 15.65 -1.14
C GLN A 436 -39.55 14.52 -1.82
N LEU A 437 -38.28 14.74 -2.14
CA LEU A 437 -37.44 13.68 -2.72
C LEU A 437 -37.10 12.58 -1.71
N LEU A 438 -36.86 12.92 -0.43
CA LEU A 438 -36.68 11.91 0.62
C LEU A 438 -37.92 11.03 0.80
N ASP A 439 -39.10 11.62 0.69
CA ASP A 439 -40.36 10.88 0.80
C ASP A 439 -40.55 9.89 -0.36
N LEU A 440 -40.24 10.32 -1.58
CA LEU A 440 -40.23 9.45 -2.75
C LEU A 440 -39.20 8.30 -2.64
N VAL A 441 -38.04 8.53 -2.00
CA VAL A 441 -37.05 7.47 -1.71
C VAL A 441 -37.62 6.46 -0.72
N LYS A 442 -38.26 6.93 0.37
CA LYS A 442 -38.86 6.04 1.37
C LYS A 442 -39.94 5.14 0.77
N HIS A 443 -40.71 5.67 -0.17
CA HIS A 443 -41.76 4.93 -0.88
C HIS A 443 -41.26 4.15 -2.10
N GLY A 444 -39.96 4.19 -2.43
CA GLY A 444 -39.38 3.46 -3.55
C GLY A 444 -39.91 3.93 -4.92
N ARG A 445 -40.29 5.20 -5.03
CA ARG A 445 -40.88 5.81 -6.24
C ARG A 445 -39.86 6.56 -7.10
N LEU A 446 -38.57 6.45 -6.75
CA LEU A 446 -37.45 7.04 -7.48
C LEU A 446 -36.65 5.94 -8.16
N ASP A 447 -36.20 6.22 -9.39
CA ASP A 447 -35.33 5.32 -10.14
C ASP A 447 -33.92 5.33 -9.54
N ASP A 448 -33.55 4.21 -8.92
CA ASP A 448 -32.25 3.95 -8.29
C ASP A 448 -31.08 4.20 -9.24
N ALA A 449 -31.18 3.75 -10.50
CA ALA A 449 -30.12 3.91 -11.49
C ALA A 449 -29.91 5.39 -11.83
N LYS A 450 -31.01 6.16 -11.86
CA LYS A 450 -30.96 7.60 -12.12
C LYS A 450 -30.36 8.37 -10.95
N LEU A 451 -30.73 8.04 -9.71
CA LEU A 451 -30.15 8.66 -8.50
C LEU A 451 -28.64 8.41 -8.38
N VAL A 452 -28.19 7.17 -8.61
CA VAL A 452 -26.77 6.82 -8.58
C VAL A 452 -25.99 7.58 -9.66
N SER A 453 -26.54 7.72 -10.87
CA SER A 453 -25.91 8.48 -11.95
C SER A 453 -25.80 9.99 -11.64
N LEU A 454 -26.77 10.56 -10.92
CA LEU A 454 -26.81 11.97 -10.56
C LEU A 454 -26.05 12.31 -9.27
N GLY A 455 -25.71 11.31 -8.44
CA GLY A 455 -24.84 11.49 -7.28
C GLY A 455 -23.44 12.02 -7.63
N LEU A 456 -23.04 11.89 -8.91
CA LEU A 456 -21.79 12.38 -9.48
C LEU A 456 -21.96 13.61 -10.40
N ALA A 457 -23.18 14.17 -10.51
CA ALA A 457 -23.51 15.27 -11.41
C ALA A 457 -23.37 16.67 -10.76
N ASP A 458 -23.58 17.73 -11.54
CA ASP A 458 -23.55 19.13 -11.10
C ASP A 458 -24.92 19.63 -10.58
N ALA A 459 -24.93 20.83 -9.99
CA ALA A 459 -26.12 21.43 -9.39
C ALA A 459 -27.27 21.62 -10.39
N VAL A 460 -26.98 21.92 -11.66
CA VAL A 460 -27.98 22.20 -12.70
C VAL A 460 -28.70 20.91 -13.10
N ALA A 461 -27.97 19.82 -13.26
CA ALA A 461 -28.53 18.51 -13.56
C ALA A 461 -29.43 17.99 -12.42
N VAL A 462 -29.01 18.20 -11.16
CA VAL A 462 -29.78 17.81 -9.98
C VAL A 462 -31.06 18.63 -9.84
N GLN A 463 -31.02 19.95 -10.09
CA GLN A 463 -32.21 20.80 -10.05
C GLN A 463 -33.22 20.46 -11.16
N LYS A 464 -32.73 20.19 -12.38
CA LYS A 464 -33.60 19.76 -13.49
C LYS A 464 -34.29 18.43 -13.18
N PHE A 465 -33.53 17.47 -12.64
CA PHE A 465 -34.09 16.20 -12.20
C PHE A 465 -35.13 16.37 -11.08
N ALA A 466 -34.84 17.19 -10.07
CA ALA A 466 -35.78 17.46 -8.99
C ALA A 466 -37.09 18.05 -9.52
N MET A 467 -37.02 19.02 -10.44
CA MET A 467 -38.23 19.59 -11.06
C MET A 467 -39.00 18.57 -11.90
N GLU A 468 -38.32 17.76 -12.72
CA GLU A 468 -38.96 16.75 -13.57
C GLU A 468 -39.65 15.64 -12.75
N VAL A 469 -39.05 15.22 -11.65
CA VAL A 469 -39.62 14.20 -10.76
C VAL A 469 -40.77 14.78 -9.93
N LEU A 470 -40.61 15.98 -9.37
CA LEU A 470 -41.64 16.61 -8.54
C LEU A 470 -42.83 17.14 -9.36
N ALA A 471 -42.68 17.30 -10.67
CA ALA A 471 -43.79 17.59 -11.58
C ALA A 471 -44.56 16.34 -12.02
N ARG A 472 -44.01 15.14 -11.79
CA ARG A 472 -44.59 13.84 -12.19
C ARG A 472 -45.07 12.98 -11.02
N GLY A 473 -44.58 13.25 -9.81
CA GLY A 473 -45.02 12.64 -8.54
C GLY A 473 -46.09 13.48 -7.87
#